data_AF-A0A0F9RMA0-F1
#
_entry.id   AF-A0A0F9RMA0-F1
#
_cell.length_a   1.000
_cell.length_b   1.000
_cell.length_c   1.000
_cell.angle_alpha   90.00
_cell.angle_beta   90.00
_cell.angle_gamma   90.00
#
_symmetry.space_group_name_H-M   'P 1'
#
loop_
_entity.id
_entity.type
_entity.pdbx_description
1 polymer ?
#
loop_
_entity_poly.entity_id
_entity_poly.type
_entity_poly.pdbx_seq_one_letter_code
_entity_poly.pdbx_strand_id
1 'polypeptide(L)' 'MKKGIKTSGSFCSFEAGLLAGVVEKLSDRHCFAQEVGCALQSNEDHCKFMVVIQKD' A
#
# COMPACT_ATOMS: atom_id res chain seq x y z
N MET A 1 -21.00 14.02 -1.20
CA MET A 1 -20.16 12.80 -1.20
C MET A 1 -19.98 12.35 0.23
N LYS A 2 -20.50 11.17 0.60
CA LYS A 2 -20.44 10.66 1.97
C LYS A 2 -18.98 10.23 2.24
N LYS A 3 -18.23 11.04 2.99
CA LYS A 3 -16.91 10.66 3.54
C LYS A 3 -17.12 9.49 4.50
N GLY A 4 -17.00 8.28 3.98
CA GLY A 4 -17.20 7.04 4.71
C GLY A 4 -16.18 6.88 5.83
N ILE A 5 -16.69 6.51 7.01
CA ILE A 5 -16.04 5.88 8.16
C ILE A 5 -14.52 6.11 8.29
N LYS A 6 -14.12 7.04 9.17
CA LYS A 6 -12.74 7.17 9.65
C LYS A 6 -12.43 6.03 10.61
N THR A 7 -11.87 4.93 10.11
CA THR A 7 -11.40 3.82 10.95
C THR A 7 -9.93 4.04 11.32
N SER A 8 -9.66 4.23 12.61
CA SER A 8 -8.29 4.22 13.14
C SER A 8 -7.80 2.76 13.18
N GLY A 9 -7.43 2.21 12.01
CA GLY A 9 -6.89 0.84 11.92
C GLY A 9 -7.22 0.04 10.66
N SER A 10 -7.89 0.60 9.65
CA SER A 10 -7.89 -0.02 8.32
C SER A 10 -6.52 0.16 7.69
N PHE A 11 -5.70 -0.88 7.77
CA PHE A 11 -4.49 -1.01 6.98
C PHE A 11 -4.87 -1.59 5.62
N CYS A 12 -4.43 -0.96 4.54
CA CYS A 12 -4.55 -1.48 3.18
C CYS A 12 -3.51 -2.58 2.91
N SER A 13 -3.41 -3.53 3.85
CA SER A 13 -2.43 -4.62 3.82
C SER A 13 -2.66 -5.57 2.65
N PHE A 14 -3.92 -5.73 2.23
CA PHE A 14 -4.27 -6.54 1.08
C PHE A 14 -3.80 -5.89 -0.23
N GLU A 15 -4.08 -4.61 -0.44
CA GLU A 15 -3.62 -3.87 -1.62
C GLU A 15 -2.09 -3.80 -1.66
N ALA A 16 -1.43 -3.62 -0.52
CA ALA A 16 0.03 -3.67 -0.43
C ALA A 16 0.59 -5.03 -0.88
N GLY A 17 0.00 -6.14 -0.40
CA GLY A 17 0.40 -7.49 -0.81
C GLY A 17 0.17 -7.76 -2.30
N LEU A 18 -0.97 -7.31 -2.83
CA LEU A 18 -1.27 -7.41 -4.27
C LEU A 18 -0.26 -6.62 -5.11
N LEU A 19 0.04 -5.38 -4.71
CA LEU A 19 1.01 -4.52 -5.37
C LEU A 19 2.41 -5.16 -5.37
N ALA A 20 2.85 -5.69 -4.22
CA ALA A 20 4.13 -6.37 -4.09
C ALA A 20 4.22 -7.59 -5.02
N GLY A 21 3.18 -8.43 -5.08
CA GLY A 21 3.16 -9.61 -5.96
C GLY A 21 3.18 -9.26 -7.45
N VAL A 22 2.53 -8.17 -7.85
CA VAL A 22 2.61 -7.67 -9.24
C VAL A 22 4.03 -7.18 -9.56
N VAL A 23 4.63 -6.39 -8.67
CA VAL A 23 5.99 -5.87 -8.88
C VAL A 23 7.03 -6.99 -8.87
N GLU A 24 6.89 -7.99 -8.00
CA GLU A 24 7.77 -9.16 -7.96
C GLU A 24 7.75 -9.91 -9.30
N LYS A 25 6.55 -10.14 -9.88
CA LYS A 25 6.41 -10.75 -11.21
C LYS A 25 6.97 -9.89 -12.34
N LEU A 26 6.88 -8.56 -12.25
CA LEU A 26 7.37 -7.66 -13.28
C LEU A 26 8.89 -7.47 -13.23
N SER A 27 9.47 -7.50 -12.03
CA SER A 27 10.89 -7.24 -11.82
C SER A 27 11.74 -8.50 -11.71
N ASP A 28 11.14 -9.70 -11.66
CA ASP A 28 11.80 -10.98 -11.36
C ASP A 28 12.68 -10.91 -10.10
N ARG A 29 12.26 -10.10 -9.13
CA ARG A 29 13.02 -9.75 -7.93
C ARG A 29 12.11 -9.69 -6.72
N HIS A 30 12.61 -10.18 -5.59
CA HIS A 30 11.89 -10.10 -4.33
C HIS A 30 11.59 -8.66 -3.95
N CYS A 31 10.32 -8.45 -3.62
CA CYS A 31 9.75 -7.16 -3.37
C CYS A 31 8.81 -7.23 -2.17
N PHE A 32 8.82 -6.18 -1.35
CA PHE A 32 7.79 -5.98 -0.33
C PHE A 32 7.22 -4.57 -0.43
N ALA A 33 5.93 -4.44 -0.11
CA ALA A 33 5.25 -3.16 -0.08
C ALA A 33 4.86 -2.82 1.36
N GLN A 34 5.09 -1.57 1.74
CA GLN A 34 4.72 -1.02 3.04
C GLN A 34 3.78 0.16 2.84
N GLU A 35 2.67 0.18 3.57
CA GLU A 35 1.79 1.34 3.63
C GLU A 35 2.47 2.46 4.44
N VAL A 36 2.66 3.62 3.81
CA VAL A 36 3.28 4.81 4.42
C VAL A 36 2.23 5.80 4.89
N GLY A 37 1.04 5.76 4.30
CA GLY A 37 -0.10 6.55 4.76
C GLY A 37 -1.40 6.10 4.11
N CYS A 38 -2.48 6.10 4.87
CA CYS A 38 -3.81 5.72 4.41
C CYS A 38 -4.70 6.95 4.26
N ALA A 39 -5.52 7.03 3.21
CA ALA A 39 -6.57 8.05 3.09
C ALA A 39 -7.60 7.98 4.22
N LEU A 40 -7.77 6.81 4.84
CA LEU A 40 -8.67 6.61 5.98
C LEU A 40 -8.13 7.20 7.29
N GLN A 41 -6.80 7.33 7.41
CA GLN A 41 -6.12 7.81 8.61
C GLN A 41 -5.51 9.21 8.43
N SER A 42 -5.15 9.58 7.21
CA SER A 42 -4.59 10.87 6.83
C SER A 42 -5.66 11.75 6.19
N ASN A 43 -5.47 13.07 6.20
CA ASN A 43 -6.37 14.00 5.50
C ASN A 43 -6.08 14.05 3.98
N GLU A 44 -5.63 12.92 3.42
CA GLU A 44 -5.20 12.76 2.03
C GLU A 44 -6.28 11.98 1.27
N ASP A 45 -6.44 12.26 -0.02
CA ASP A 45 -7.44 11.60 -0.87
C ASP A 45 -6.99 10.21 -1.40
N HIS A 46 -5.79 9.75 -1.01
CA HIS A 46 -5.19 8.52 -1.52
C HIS A 46 -4.31 7.84 -0.47
N CYS A 47 -4.20 6.50 -0.56
CA CYS A 47 -3.23 5.72 0.20
C CYS A 47 -1.87 5.73 -0.52
N LYS A 48 -0.79 5.88 0.25
CA LYS A 48 0.59 5.86 -0.22
C LYS A 48 1.23 4.56 0.19
N PHE A 49 1.78 3.85 -0.79
CA PHE A 49 2.51 2.62 -0.60
C PHE A 49 3.95 2.81 -1.09
N MET A 50 4.91 2.37 -0.28
CA MET A 50 6.31 2.29 -0.65
C MET A 50 6.63 0.87 -1.05
N VAL A 51 7.17 0.70 -2.24
CA VAL A 51 7.59 -0.58 -2.79
C VAL A 51 9.10 -0.66 -2.70
N VAL A 52 9.62 -1.65 -1.97
CA VAL A 52 11.05 -1.87 -1.83
C VAL A 52 11.42 -3.11 -2.61
N ILE A 53 12.24 -2.91 -3.64
CA ILE A 53 12.80 -3.98 -4.46
C ILE A 53 14.22 -4.22 -3.95
N GLN A 54 14.51 -5.44 -3.50
CA GLN A 54 15.87 -5.79 -3.13
C GLN A 54 16.72 -5.82 -4.41
N LYS A 55 17.69 -4.91 -4.51
CA LYS A 55 18.81 -5.06 -5.43
C LYS A 55 19.83 -5.89 -4.68
N ASP A 56 20.05 -7.11 -5.16
CA ASP A 56 21.29 -7.84 -4.90
C ASP A 56 22.50 -6.93 -5.22
#